data_AF-A0A4S3LTI2-F1
#
_entry.id   AF-A0A4S3LTI2-F1
#
_cell.length_a   1.000
_cell.length_b   1.000
_cell.length_c   1.000
_cell.angle_alpha   90.00
_cell.angle_beta   90.00
_cell.angle_gamma   90.00
#
_symmetry.space_group_name_H-M   'P 1'
#
loop_
_entity.id
_entity.type
_entity.pdbx_description
1 polymer ?
#
loop_
_entity_poly.entity_id
_entity_poly.type
_entity_poly.pdbx_seq_one_letter_code
_entity_poly.pdbx_strand_id
1 'polypeptide(L)'
;VTALFTANLLGLFEITLPSRLTTRLATQKRSGLAGHFAEGAFATLLATPCSAPFLGTAVAFALAASLPVLWGLFLMLGMGMSLPWLMIALWPGLALRLPRPGRWMLRVRMALGALMLAACLWLLSLLQNHLPERGAMVIAGVLLLILVVACARRYGLRAAAIASGAGLVAGLALFFSLSWNTGIHPPRDEIRWQPLSEQAIRDALAEKKVVFVDVTADWCVTCKANKYNVLLRDDVQQALTDKQVVALRGDWSLPSPSINEFLQKRGSVAVPFNQIYGPQRPDGEILSPLLTREAVLKGLKNAQGAE
;
A
#
# COMPACT_ATOMS: atom_id res chain seq x y z
N VAL A 1 -14.04 7.18 3.97
CA VAL A 1 -14.69 6.82 2.68
C VAL A 1 -14.85 5.31 2.52
N THR A 2 -13.77 4.52 2.59
CA THR A 2 -13.81 3.03 2.54
C THR A 2 -14.79 2.44 3.56
N ALA A 3 -14.71 2.81 4.84
CA ALA A 3 -15.64 2.34 5.87
C ALA A 3 -17.12 2.69 5.60
N LEU A 4 -17.39 3.85 4.98
CA LEU A 4 -18.73 4.30 4.59
C LEU A 4 -19.29 3.42 3.46
N PHE A 5 -18.45 3.09 2.47
CA PHE A 5 -18.82 2.18 1.38
C PHE A 5 -18.97 0.73 1.83
N THR A 6 -18.10 0.27 2.73
CA THR A 6 -18.21 -1.04 3.37
C THR A 6 -19.54 -1.16 4.13
N ALA A 7 -19.93 -0.15 4.92
CA ALA A 7 -21.21 -0.12 5.63
C ALA A 7 -22.43 -0.14 4.69
N ASN A 8 -22.34 0.48 3.51
CA ASN A 8 -23.37 0.41 2.46
C ASN A 8 -23.43 -1.00 1.81
N LEU A 9 -22.28 -1.59 1.47
CA LEU A 9 -22.18 -2.92 0.85
C LEU A 9 -22.64 -4.05 1.78
N LEU A 10 -22.37 -3.93 3.08
CA LEU A 10 -22.84 -4.85 4.14
C LEU A 10 -24.32 -4.67 4.50
N GLY A 11 -25.00 -3.69 3.89
CA GLY A 11 -26.44 -3.47 4.06
C GLY A 11 -26.82 -2.87 5.42
N LEU A 12 -25.91 -2.18 6.11
CA LEU A 12 -26.26 -1.40 7.30
C LEU A 12 -27.00 -0.11 6.91
N PHE A 13 -26.69 0.44 5.74
CA PHE A 13 -27.48 1.45 5.06
C PHE A 13 -27.74 0.98 3.63
N GLU A 14 -28.96 0.53 3.36
CA GLU A 14 -29.46 0.59 2.00
C GLU A 14 -29.59 2.08 1.65
N ILE A 15 -28.58 2.65 0.98
CA ILE A 15 -28.88 3.71 0.02
C ILE A 15 -29.59 2.99 -1.13
N THR A 16 -30.83 2.56 -0.89
CA THR A 16 -31.80 2.48 -1.96
C THR A 16 -31.90 3.91 -2.45
N LEU A 17 -31.20 4.20 -3.56
CA LEU A 17 -31.65 5.31 -4.40
C LEU A 17 -33.17 5.11 -4.52
N PRO A 18 -33.97 6.15 -4.22
CA PRO A 18 -35.41 6.01 -4.12
C PRO A 18 -35.87 5.27 -5.36
N SER A 19 -36.63 4.20 -5.19
CA SER A 19 -37.08 3.30 -6.27
C SER A 19 -37.63 4.07 -7.47
N ARG A 20 -38.14 5.28 -7.26
CA ARG A 20 -38.62 6.23 -8.28
C ARG A 20 -37.56 6.73 -9.27
N LEU A 21 -36.30 6.90 -8.87
CA LEU A 21 -35.19 7.31 -9.75
C LEU A 21 -34.64 6.12 -10.54
N THR A 22 -34.48 4.96 -9.91
CA THR A 22 -34.08 3.72 -10.60
C THR A 22 -35.17 3.19 -11.53
N THR A 23 -36.46 3.34 -11.19
CA THR A 23 -37.56 2.96 -12.08
C THR A 23 -37.72 3.94 -13.24
N ARG A 24 -37.49 5.26 -13.05
CA ARG A 24 -37.45 6.22 -14.17
C ARG A 24 -36.24 6.02 -15.09
N LEU A 25 -35.08 5.67 -14.56
CA LEU A 25 -33.90 5.31 -15.37
C LEU A 25 -34.04 3.94 -16.05
N ALA A 26 -34.87 3.04 -15.52
CA ALA A 26 -35.14 1.74 -16.13
C ALA A 26 -36.23 1.78 -17.21
N THR A 27 -37.21 2.68 -17.12
CA THR A 27 -38.25 2.86 -18.15
C THR A 27 -37.82 3.76 -19.31
N GLN A 28 -36.83 4.63 -19.11
CA GLN A 28 -36.25 5.41 -20.21
C GLN A 28 -35.16 4.57 -20.89
N LYS A 29 -35.57 3.82 -21.93
CA LYS A 29 -34.74 3.05 -22.88
C LYS A 29 -33.24 3.38 -22.77
N ARG A 30 -32.48 2.47 -22.11
CA ARG A 30 -31.02 2.38 -22.15
C ARG A 30 -30.56 2.14 -23.60
N SER A 31 -30.50 3.18 -24.43
CA SER A 31 -29.98 3.10 -25.80
C SER A 31 -29.00 4.22 -26.16
N GLY A 32 -28.44 4.94 -25.17
CA GLY A 32 -27.48 6.01 -25.40
C GLY A 32 -26.12 5.71 -24.79
N LEU A 33 -25.02 6.00 -25.54
CA LEU A 33 -23.63 5.91 -25.07
C LEU A 33 -23.41 6.57 -23.69
N ALA A 34 -24.15 7.64 -23.39
CA ALA A 34 -24.08 8.35 -22.12
C ALA A 34 -24.44 7.48 -20.90
N GLY A 35 -25.35 6.51 -21.04
CA GLY A 35 -25.72 5.58 -19.97
C GLY A 35 -24.61 4.58 -19.64
N HIS A 36 -23.93 4.06 -20.67
CA HIS A 36 -22.77 3.18 -20.49
C HIS A 36 -21.57 3.93 -19.91
N PHE A 37 -21.36 5.18 -20.33
CA PHE A 37 -20.32 6.03 -19.76
C PHE A 37 -20.55 6.32 -18.27
N ALA A 38 -21.78 6.67 -17.88
CA ALA A 38 -22.11 6.93 -16.49
C ALA A 38 -21.91 5.69 -15.61
N GLU A 39 -22.32 4.51 -16.07
CA GLU A 39 -22.11 3.25 -15.34
C GLU A 39 -20.63 2.92 -15.16
N GLY A 40 -19.81 3.13 -16.18
CA GLY A 40 -18.35 2.99 -16.08
C GLY A 40 -17.70 4.00 -15.13
N ALA A 41 -18.16 5.26 -15.14
CA ALA A 41 -17.67 6.30 -14.24
C ALA A 41 -18.00 5.97 -12.78
N PHE A 42 -19.22 5.51 -12.49
CA PHE A 42 -19.61 5.06 -11.16
C PHE A 42 -18.84 3.81 -10.72
N ALA A 43 -18.67 2.82 -11.61
CA ALA A 43 -17.89 1.63 -11.31
C ALA A 43 -16.43 1.97 -10.96
N THR A 44 -15.83 2.90 -11.70
CA THR A 44 -14.46 3.38 -11.44
C THR A 44 -14.40 4.11 -10.11
N LEU A 45 -15.32 5.05 -9.83
CA LEU A 45 -15.37 5.77 -8.56
C LEU A 45 -15.48 4.82 -7.35
N LEU A 46 -16.23 3.72 -7.51
CA LEU A 46 -16.38 2.68 -6.49
C LEU A 46 -15.14 1.78 -6.36
N ALA A 47 -14.39 1.57 -7.44
CA ALA A 47 -13.15 0.78 -7.44
C ALA A 47 -11.92 1.59 -6.97
N THR A 48 -11.92 2.92 -7.15
CA THR A 48 -10.84 3.80 -6.69
C THR A 48 -10.47 3.59 -5.21
N PRO A 49 -11.40 3.50 -4.24
CA PRO A 49 -11.03 3.36 -2.84
C PRO A 49 -10.35 2.04 -2.47
N CYS A 50 -10.51 0.93 -3.21
CA CYS A 50 -9.72 -0.30 -2.96
C CYS A 50 -8.33 -0.27 -3.61
N SER A 51 -8.20 0.45 -4.72
CA SER A 51 -6.93 0.49 -5.47
C SER A 51 -6.07 1.71 -5.13
N ALA A 52 -6.64 2.74 -4.50
CA ALA A 52 -5.99 4.00 -4.14
C ALA A 52 -4.62 3.86 -3.46
N PRO A 53 -4.39 2.97 -2.47
CA PRO A 53 -3.07 2.87 -1.85
C PRO A 53 -2.00 2.36 -2.82
N PHE A 54 -2.34 1.42 -3.71
CA PHE A 54 -1.40 0.84 -4.67
C PHE A 54 -1.23 1.75 -5.91
N LEU A 55 -2.34 2.28 -6.41
CA LEU A 55 -2.36 3.17 -7.56
C LEU A 55 -1.77 4.54 -7.21
N GLY A 56 -1.98 5.03 -5.98
CA GLY A 56 -1.48 6.31 -5.51
C GLY A 56 0.04 6.37 -5.46
N THR A 57 0.71 5.33 -4.98
CA THR A 57 2.18 5.25 -4.99
C THR A 57 2.73 5.13 -6.42
N ALA A 58 2.06 4.36 -7.29
CA ALA A 58 2.46 4.21 -8.68
C ALA A 58 2.32 5.52 -9.47
N VAL A 59 1.23 6.27 -9.26
CA VAL A 59 0.98 7.56 -9.90
C VAL A 59 1.92 8.64 -9.34
N ALA A 60 2.21 8.65 -8.04
CA ALA A 60 3.19 9.56 -7.44
C ALA A 60 4.59 9.36 -8.05
N PHE A 61 5.00 8.11 -8.27
CA PHE A 61 6.23 7.79 -8.99
C PHE A 61 6.18 8.24 -10.46
N ALA A 62 5.07 7.99 -11.16
CA ALA A 62 4.92 8.40 -12.55
C ALA A 62 5.03 9.92 -12.73
N LEU A 63 4.51 10.71 -11.77
CA LEU A 63 4.61 12.17 -11.76
C LEU A 63 6.04 12.68 -11.53
N ALA A 64 6.90 11.89 -10.89
CA ALA A 64 8.32 12.21 -10.70
C ALA A 64 9.23 11.68 -11.84
N ALA A 65 8.75 10.74 -12.65
CA ALA A 65 9.47 10.16 -13.77
C ALA A 65 9.35 11.01 -15.05
N SER A 66 10.22 10.74 -16.04
CA SER A 66 10.24 11.47 -17.31
C SER A 66 8.93 11.33 -18.10
N LEU A 67 8.58 12.37 -18.88
CA LEU A 67 7.37 12.44 -19.72
C LEU A 67 7.04 11.14 -20.52
N PRO A 68 8.02 10.42 -21.11
CA PRO A 68 7.72 9.18 -21.85
C PRO A 68 7.21 8.05 -20.95
N VAL A 69 7.72 7.94 -19.72
CA VAL A 69 7.33 6.89 -18.76
C VAL A 69 5.94 7.16 -18.23
N LEU A 70 5.61 8.44 -17.97
CA LEU A 70 4.28 8.86 -17.55
C LEU A 70 3.22 8.46 -18.60
N TRP A 71 3.45 8.79 -19.88
CA TRP A 71 2.54 8.41 -20.95
C TRP A 71 2.39 6.88 -21.08
N GLY A 72 3.50 6.13 -21.00
CA GLY A 72 3.48 4.67 -21.05
C GLY A 72 2.68 4.03 -19.91
N LEU A 73 2.85 4.51 -18.67
CA LEU A 73 2.14 3.98 -17.51
C LEU A 73 0.64 4.26 -17.59
N PHE A 74 0.24 5.48 -17.95
CA PHE A 74 -1.17 5.83 -18.09
C PHE A 74 -1.85 5.05 -19.23
N LEU A 75 -1.16 4.86 -20.36
CA LEU A 75 -1.66 4.03 -21.46
C LEU A 75 -1.83 2.57 -21.04
N MET A 76 -0.82 1.97 -20.40
CA MET A 76 -0.90 0.57 -19.96
C MET A 76 -1.96 0.35 -18.89
N LEU A 77 -2.12 1.29 -17.95
CA LEU A 77 -3.15 1.22 -16.94
C LEU A 77 -4.56 1.35 -17.53
N GLY A 78 -4.75 2.30 -18.46
CA GLY A 78 -6.00 2.45 -19.20
C GLY A 78 -6.33 1.22 -20.04
N MET A 79 -5.32 0.64 -20.70
CA MET A 79 -5.48 -0.57 -21.50
C MET A 79 -5.81 -1.78 -20.62
N GLY A 80 -5.14 -1.93 -19.48
CA GLY A 80 -5.37 -3.01 -18.52
C GLY A 80 -6.76 -2.99 -17.88
N MET A 81 -7.30 -1.80 -17.59
CA MET A 81 -8.66 -1.65 -17.05
C MET A 81 -9.75 -1.82 -18.13
N SER A 82 -9.42 -1.52 -19.39
CA SER A 82 -10.33 -1.68 -20.53
C SER A 82 -10.35 -3.12 -21.08
N LEU A 83 -9.24 -3.85 -20.95
CA LEU A 83 -9.06 -5.21 -21.44
C LEU A 83 -10.17 -6.19 -20.99
N PRO A 84 -10.62 -6.21 -19.73
CA PRO A 84 -11.67 -7.13 -19.28
C PRO A 84 -13.00 -6.85 -19.98
N TRP A 85 -13.32 -5.57 -20.22
CA TRP A 85 -14.53 -5.16 -20.92
C TRP A 85 -14.45 -5.44 -22.42
N LEU A 86 -13.30 -5.19 -23.04
CA LEU A 86 -13.02 -5.55 -24.43
C LEU A 86 -13.10 -7.06 -24.65
N MET A 87 -12.58 -7.86 -23.71
CA MET A 87 -12.61 -9.32 -23.76
C MET A 87 -14.04 -9.87 -23.63
N ILE A 88 -14.88 -9.24 -22.80
CA ILE A 88 -16.30 -9.58 -22.69
C ILE A 88 -17.07 -9.15 -23.95
N ALA A 89 -16.73 -8.00 -24.55
CA ALA A 89 -17.35 -7.53 -25.79
C ALA A 89 -16.99 -8.41 -27.00
N LEU A 90 -15.77 -8.97 -27.07
CA LEU A 90 -15.35 -9.90 -28.12
C LEU A 90 -16.04 -11.28 -28.01
N TRP A 91 -16.47 -11.70 -26.82
CA TRP A 91 -17.17 -12.97 -26.61
C TRP A 91 -18.61 -12.80 -26.09
N PRO A 92 -19.58 -12.52 -26.98
CA PRO A 92 -21.01 -12.44 -26.61
C PRO A 92 -21.55 -13.78 -26.06
N GLY A 93 -20.90 -14.91 -26.40
CA GLY A 93 -21.22 -16.22 -25.84
C GLY A 93 -20.88 -16.36 -24.34
N LEU A 94 -19.94 -15.57 -23.81
CA LEU A 94 -19.61 -15.55 -22.38
C LEU A 94 -20.62 -14.71 -21.59
N ALA A 95 -21.12 -13.63 -22.18
CA ALA A 95 -22.20 -12.81 -21.63
C ALA A 95 -23.54 -13.57 -21.57
N LEU A 96 -23.82 -14.45 -22.54
CA LEU A 96 -24.99 -15.33 -22.55
C LEU A 96 -24.88 -16.53 -21.58
N ARG A 97 -23.66 -16.89 -21.17
CA ARG A 97 -23.41 -17.92 -20.13
C ARG A 97 -23.45 -17.37 -18.72
N LEU A 98 -23.57 -16.05 -18.53
CA LEU A 98 -23.76 -15.47 -17.21
C LEU A 98 -25.15 -15.90 -16.69
N PRO A 99 -25.22 -16.71 -15.62
CA PRO A 99 -26.48 -17.21 -15.10
C PRO A 99 -27.37 -16.03 -14.65
N ARG A 100 -28.68 -16.14 -14.91
CA ARG A 100 -29.68 -15.14 -14.52
C ARG A 100 -29.43 -14.64 -13.08
N PRO A 101 -29.59 -13.33 -12.80
CA PRO A 101 -29.32 -12.77 -11.48
C PRO A 101 -30.18 -13.47 -10.42
N GLY A 102 -29.53 -14.36 -9.67
CA GLY A 102 -30.14 -15.19 -8.64
C GLY A 102 -29.21 -15.32 -7.44
N ARG A 103 -29.25 -16.47 -6.76
CA ARG A 103 -28.47 -16.73 -5.51
C ARG A 103 -26.94 -16.61 -5.69
N TRP A 104 -26.43 -16.72 -6.92
CA TRP A 104 -25.01 -16.55 -7.24
C TRP A 104 -24.55 -15.08 -7.15
N MET A 105 -25.37 -14.13 -7.59
CA MET A 105 -25.06 -12.70 -7.50
C MET A 105 -24.90 -12.23 -6.05
N LEU A 106 -25.64 -12.87 -5.13
CA LEU A 106 -25.50 -12.66 -3.70
C LEU A 106 -24.13 -13.12 -3.16
N ARG A 107 -23.61 -14.26 -3.65
CA ARG A 107 -22.29 -14.79 -3.28
C ARG A 107 -21.15 -13.92 -3.81
N VAL A 108 -21.24 -13.46 -5.06
CA VAL A 108 -20.25 -12.55 -5.66
C VAL A 108 -20.22 -11.20 -4.91
N ARG A 109 -21.39 -10.64 -4.59
CA ARG A 109 -21.49 -9.41 -3.79
C ARG A 109 -20.87 -9.58 -2.39
N MET A 110 -21.04 -10.74 -1.76
CA MET A 110 -20.38 -11.05 -0.49
C MET A 110 -18.86 -11.21 -0.63
N ALA A 111 -18.39 -11.87 -1.69
CA ALA A 111 -16.95 -12.00 -1.94
C ALA A 111 -16.28 -10.63 -2.16
N LEU A 112 -16.90 -9.75 -2.95
CA LEU A 112 -16.44 -8.36 -3.14
C LEU A 112 -16.50 -7.54 -1.84
N GLY A 113 -17.56 -7.69 -1.05
CA GLY A 113 -17.67 -7.04 0.26
C GLY A 113 -16.60 -7.52 1.25
N ALA A 114 -16.28 -8.81 1.26
CA ALA A 114 -15.20 -9.38 2.07
C ALA A 114 -13.82 -8.89 1.64
N LEU A 115 -13.56 -8.80 0.32
CA LEU A 115 -12.32 -8.23 -0.22
C LEU A 115 -12.16 -6.75 0.21
N MET A 116 -13.23 -5.95 0.14
CA MET A 116 -13.25 -4.57 0.63
C MET A 116 -13.02 -4.47 2.14
N LEU A 117 -13.61 -5.37 2.94
CA LEU A 117 -13.34 -5.45 4.37
C LEU A 117 -11.88 -5.78 4.65
N ALA A 118 -11.29 -6.73 3.92
CA ALA A 118 -9.88 -7.09 4.04
C ALA A 118 -8.97 -5.90 3.68
N ALA A 119 -9.27 -5.18 2.60
CA ALA A 119 -8.55 -3.95 2.23
C ALA A 119 -8.70 -2.86 3.31
N CYS A 120 -9.88 -2.73 3.92
CA CYS A 120 -10.10 -1.78 5.00
C CYS A 120 -9.32 -2.16 6.27
N LEU A 121 -9.30 -3.45 6.63
CA LEU A 121 -8.48 -4.01 7.71
C LEU A 121 -6.98 -3.78 7.47
N TRP A 122 -6.54 -3.99 6.24
CA TRP A 122 -5.14 -3.76 5.86
C TRP A 122 -4.75 -2.27 5.95
N LEU A 123 -5.57 -1.38 5.39
CA LEU A 123 -5.40 0.08 5.54
C LEU A 123 -5.41 0.53 7.00
N LEU A 124 -6.28 -0.09 7.82
CA LEU A 124 -6.33 0.17 9.25
C LEU A 124 -5.07 -0.30 9.97
N SER A 125 -4.51 -1.47 9.60
CA SER A 125 -3.22 -1.93 10.14
C SER A 125 -2.08 -0.98 9.78
N LEU A 126 -2.11 -0.36 8.59
CA LEU A 126 -1.16 0.68 8.23
C LEU A 126 -1.35 1.96 9.06
N LEU A 127 -2.61 2.30 9.34
CA LEU A 127 -2.96 3.45 10.17
C LEU A 127 -2.63 3.25 11.66
N GLN A 128 -2.50 2.00 12.13
CA GLN A 128 -2.07 1.69 13.51
C GLN A 128 -0.66 2.22 13.81
N ASN A 129 0.22 2.35 12.82
CA ASN A 129 1.52 2.99 13.03
C ASN A 129 1.42 4.50 13.32
N HIS A 130 0.26 5.12 13.10
CA HIS A 130 0.01 6.55 13.37
C HIS A 130 -0.93 6.81 14.57
N LEU A 131 -1.66 5.81 15.06
CA LEU A 131 -2.61 5.96 16.18
C LEU A 131 -2.20 5.08 17.38
N PRO A 132 -2.33 5.58 18.63
CA PRO A 132 -2.03 4.81 19.83
C PRO A 132 -2.84 3.50 19.89
N GLU A 133 -2.27 2.45 20.49
CA GLU A 133 -2.73 1.04 20.52
C GLU A 133 -4.21 0.83 20.89
N ARG A 134 -4.85 1.82 21.51
CA ARG A 134 -6.28 1.80 21.85
C ARG A 134 -7.19 2.00 20.62
N GLY A 135 -6.76 2.77 19.62
CA GLY A 135 -7.52 2.99 18.38
C GLY A 135 -7.59 1.72 17.52
N ALA A 136 -6.50 0.97 17.47
CA ALA A 136 -6.40 -0.34 16.83
C ALA A 136 -7.49 -1.32 17.29
N MET A 137 -7.64 -1.47 18.62
CA MET A 137 -8.58 -2.40 19.23
C MET A 137 -10.04 -1.95 19.07
N VAL A 138 -10.32 -0.65 19.19
CA VAL A 138 -11.68 -0.12 19.00
C VAL A 138 -12.16 -0.37 17.56
N ILE A 139 -11.29 -0.15 16.57
CA ILE A 139 -11.69 -0.31 15.17
C ILE A 139 -11.83 -1.79 14.80
N ALA A 140 -10.94 -2.66 15.29
CA ALA A 140 -11.09 -4.12 15.15
C ALA A 140 -12.40 -4.62 15.78
N GLY A 141 -12.75 -4.11 16.97
CA GLY A 141 -14.01 -4.40 17.65
C GLY A 141 -15.24 -3.95 16.86
N VAL A 142 -15.23 -2.74 16.31
CA VAL A 142 -16.32 -2.22 15.46
C VAL A 142 -16.49 -3.04 14.19
N LEU A 143 -15.39 -3.44 13.54
CA LEU A 143 -15.42 -4.30 12.36
C LEU A 143 -16.00 -5.69 12.65
N LEU A 144 -15.58 -6.31 13.75
CA LEU A 144 -16.08 -7.62 14.17
C LEU A 144 -17.57 -7.54 14.52
N LEU A 145 -18.00 -6.44 15.15
CA LEU A 145 -19.40 -6.17 15.46
C LEU A 145 -20.25 -5.97 14.19
N ILE A 146 -19.74 -5.26 13.18
CA ILE A 146 -20.40 -5.10 11.87
C ILE A 146 -20.53 -6.46 11.17
N LEU A 147 -19.50 -7.30 11.21
CA LEU A 147 -19.49 -8.66 10.63
C LEU A 147 -20.53 -9.57 11.30
N VAL A 148 -20.60 -9.53 12.64
CA VAL A 148 -21.57 -10.30 13.43
C VAL A 148 -23.00 -9.82 13.16
N VAL A 149 -23.24 -8.51 13.10
CA VAL A 149 -24.57 -7.93 12.81
C VAL A 149 -25.03 -8.24 11.37
N ALA A 150 -24.13 -8.15 10.38
CA ALA A 150 -24.43 -8.50 8.99
C ALA A 150 -24.74 -9.99 8.83
N CYS A 151 -24.04 -10.87 9.56
CA CYS A 151 -24.29 -12.30 9.54
C CYS A 151 -25.60 -12.66 10.25
N ALA A 152 -25.89 -12.02 11.40
CA ALA A 152 -27.12 -12.20 12.18
C ALA A 152 -28.38 -11.80 11.42
N ARG A 153 -28.35 -10.65 10.72
CA ARG A 153 -29.51 -10.16 9.95
C ARG A 153 -29.90 -11.04 8.78
N ARG A 154 -28.98 -11.81 8.21
CA ARG A 154 -29.21 -12.52 6.93
C ARG A 154 -29.37 -14.03 7.03
N TYR A 155 -28.75 -14.66 8.04
CA TYR A 155 -28.74 -16.12 8.20
C TYR A 155 -29.33 -16.59 9.54
N GLY A 156 -29.82 -15.66 10.38
CA GLY A 156 -30.36 -15.94 11.71
C GLY A 156 -29.29 -16.17 12.77
N LEU A 157 -29.71 -16.23 14.05
CA LEU A 157 -28.83 -16.29 15.23
C LEU A 157 -27.76 -17.40 15.16
N ARG A 158 -28.04 -18.52 14.47
CA ARG A 158 -27.12 -19.67 14.37
C ARG A 158 -25.89 -19.37 13.51
N ALA A 159 -26.04 -18.62 12.42
CA ALA A 159 -24.90 -18.22 11.59
C ALA A 159 -24.12 -17.06 12.21
N ALA A 160 -24.79 -16.18 12.97
CA ALA A 160 -24.11 -15.20 13.80
C ALA A 160 -23.21 -15.85 14.83
N ALA A 161 -23.68 -16.92 15.49
CA ALA A 161 -22.91 -17.69 16.47
C ALA A 161 -21.70 -18.40 15.84
N ILE A 162 -21.84 -18.93 14.61
CA ILE A 162 -20.72 -19.54 13.87
C ILE A 162 -19.73 -18.48 13.40
N ALA A 163 -20.18 -17.31 12.94
CA ALA A 163 -19.31 -16.20 12.54
C ALA A 163 -18.60 -15.55 13.73
N SER A 164 -19.27 -15.41 14.89
CA SER A 164 -18.64 -14.96 16.12
C SER A 164 -17.65 -16.00 16.66
N GLY A 165 -17.99 -17.30 16.56
CA GLY A 165 -17.07 -18.39 16.91
C GLY A 165 -15.84 -18.40 16.02
N ALA A 166 -16.01 -18.28 14.69
CA ALA A 166 -14.91 -18.20 13.73
C ALA A 166 -14.08 -16.91 13.91
N GLY A 167 -14.72 -15.78 14.22
CA GLY A 167 -14.04 -14.52 14.52
C GLY A 167 -13.24 -14.57 15.83
N LEU A 168 -13.76 -15.27 16.85
CA LEU A 168 -13.09 -15.45 18.14
C LEU A 168 -11.95 -16.48 18.02
N VAL A 169 -12.10 -17.52 17.20
CA VAL A 169 -11.03 -18.46 16.85
C VAL A 169 -9.97 -17.79 15.97
N ALA A 170 -10.34 -16.96 15.00
CA ALA A 170 -9.38 -16.21 14.19
C ALA A 170 -8.66 -15.12 15.01
N GLY A 171 -9.38 -14.48 15.94
CA GLY A 171 -8.82 -13.52 16.90
C GLY A 171 -7.87 -14.18 17.89
N LEU A 172 -8.25 -15.35 18.45
CA LEU A 172 -7.37 -16.16 19.28
C LEU A 172 -6.20 -16.73 18.48
N ALA A 173 -6.39 -17.16 17.24
CA ALA A 173 -5.30 -17.65 16.39
C ALA A 173 -4.34 -16.52 16.01
N LEU A 174 -4.81 -15.31 15.72
CA LEU A 174 -3.98 -14.13 15.54
C LEU A 174 -3.25 -13.75 16.84
N PHE A 175 -3.96 -13.70 17.97
CA PHE A 175 -3.36 -13.41 19.27
C PHE A 175 -2.31 -14.45 19.66
N PHE A 176 -2.58 -15.72 19.38
CA PHE A 176 -1.66 -16.83 19.62
C PHE A 176 -0.53 -16.87 18.59
N SER A 177 -0.73 -16.44 17.35
CA SER A 177 0.35 -16.29 16.35
C SER A 177 1.26 -15.10 16.67
N LEU A 178 0.70 -14.05 17.29
CA LEU A 178 1.43 -12.90 17.83
C LEU A 178 2.10 -13.20 19.18
N SER A 179 1.50 -14.07 20.01
CA SER A 179 2.02 -14.46 21.33
C SER A 179 2.98 -15.65 21.27
N TRP A 180 2.81 -16.54 20.28
CA TRP A 180 3.79 -17.55 19.91
C TRP A 180 4.87 -16.87 19.09
N ASN A 181 5.76 -16.23 19.83
CA ASN A 181 7.13 -15.94 19.45
C ASN A 181 7.84 -17.28 19.14
N THR A 182 7.40 -17.99 18.10
CA THR A 182 8.22 -18.99 17.43
C THR A 182 9.45 -18.23 16.95
N GLY A 183 10.65 -18.77 17.20
CA GLY A 183 11.95 -18.11 17.07
C GLY A 183 12.36 -17.64 15.66
N ILE A 184 11.44 -17.12 14.86
CA ILE A 184 11.71 -16.19 13.78
C ILE A 184 12.06 -14.86 14.45
N HIS A 185 13.30 -14.76 14.93
CA HIS A 185 13.86 -13.45 15.21
C HIS A 185 13.78 -12.66 13.90
N PRO A 186 13.06 -11.52 13.86
CA PRO A 186 13.16 -10.65 12.70
C PRO A 186 14.65 -10.34 12.50
N PRO A 187 15.14 -10.36 11.26
CA PRO A 187 16.56 -10.11 11.00
C PRO A 187 16.97 -8.81 11.70
N ARG A 188 17.99 -8.91 12.56
CA ARG A 188 18.38 -7.82 13.46
C ARG A 188 18.99 -6.70 12.63
N ASP A 189 18.48 -5.49 12.81
CA ASP A 189 19.10 -4.26 12.29
C ASP A 189 20.18 -3.86 13.30
N GLU A 190 21.43 -4.23 13.03
CA GLU A 190 22.59 -3.93 13.88
C GLU A 190 23.22 -2.56 13.55
N ILE A 191 22.82 -1.97 12.42
CA ILE A 191 23.31 -0.68 11.96
C ILE A 191 22.90 0.41 12.96
N ARG A 192 23.89 1.20 13.38
CA ARG A 192 23.68 2.38 14.24
C ARG A 192 23.23 3.57 13.40
N TRP A 193 21.94 3.61 13.12
CA TRP A 193 21.30 4.71 12.40
C TRP A 193 21.32 6.00 13.22
N GLN A 194 21.90 7.05 12.63
CA GLN A 194 21.85 8.40 13.18
C GLN A 194 20.78 9.23 12.45
N PRO A 195 20.19 10.24 13.09
CA PRO A 195 19.19 11.08 12.44
C PRO A 195 19.79 11.83 11.25
N LEU A 196 19.07 11.83 10.13
CA LEU A 196 19.49 12.53 8.93
C LEU A 196 19.49 14.05 9.15
N SER A 197 20.65 14.68 8.90
CA SER A 197 20.77 16.13 8.76
C SER A 197 21.89 16.47 7.77
N GLU A 198 21.77 17.60 7.09
CA GLU A 198 22.83 18.10 6.20
C GLU A 198 24.14 18.36 6.96
N GLN A 199 24.03 18.72 8.24
CA GLN A 199 25.20 18.92 9.10
C GLN A 199 25.93 17.61 9.36
N ALA A 200 25.20 16.54 9.71
CA ALA A 200 25.81 15.22 9.93
C ALA A 200 26.51 14.67 8.68
N ILE A 201 25.98 14.94 7.48
CA ILE A 201 26.65 14.57 6.22
C ILE A 201 27.98 15.33 6.08
N ARG A 202 27.96 16.66 6.30
CA ARG A 202 29.17 17.50 6.19
C ARG A 202 30.23 17.11 7.22
N ASP A 203 29.83 16.87 8.46
CA ASP A 203 30.73 16.49 9.55
C ASP A 203 31.41 15.14 9.25
N ALA A 204 30.63 14.15 8.81
CA ALA A 204 31.17 12.84 8.43
C ALA A 204 32.11 12.90 7.21
N LEU A 205 31.79 13.75 6.23
CA LEU A 205 32.66 13.98 5.07
C LEU A 205 33.97 14.71 5.45
N ALA A 206 33.92 15.65 6.40
CA ALA A 206 35.10 16.32 6.93
C ALA A 206 36.03 15.32 7.65
N GLU A 207 35.47 14.31 8.30
CA GLU A 207 36.21 13.18 8.89
C GLU A 207 36.68 12.13 7.87
N LYS A 208 36.48 12.37 6.56
CA LYS A 208 36.79 11.45 5.45
C LYS A 208 36.07 10.10 5.54
N LYS A 209 34.89 10.05 6.15
CA LYS A 209 34.05 8.86 6.22
C LYS A 209 33.09 8.79 5.04
N VAL A 210 32.67 7.58 4.70
CA VAL A 210 31.60 7.33 3.74
C VAL A 210 30.27 7.48 4.45
N VAL A 211 29.30 8.14 3.83
CA VAL A 211 27.97 8.35 4.42
C VAL A 211 26.94 7.63 3.60
N PHE A 212 26.17 6.73 4.23
CA PHE A 212 25.01 6.10 3.63
C PHE A 212 23.74 6.76 4.15
N VAL A 213 22.95 7.34 3.25
CA VAL A 213 21.67 7.97 3.59
C VAL A 213 20.52 7.08 3.14
N ASP A 214 19.65 6.70 4.07
CA ASP A 214 18.40 5.97 3.84
C ASP A 214 17.20 6.83 4.28
N VAL A 215 16.42 7.34 3.33
CA VAL A 215 15.15 8.01 3.63
C VAL A 215 14.02 7.01 3.40
N THR A 216 13.32 6.67 4.49
CA THR A 216 12.35 5.58 4.56
C THR A 216 11.04 6.04 5.18
N ALA A 217 10.01 5.21 5.10
CA ALA A 217 8.75 5.42 5.81
C ALA A 217 8.03 4.09 6.08
N ASP A 218 7.24 4.05 7.14
CA ASP A 218 6.48 2.87 7.55
C ASP A 218 5.39 2.45 6.57
N TRP A 219 4.79 3.43 5.89
CA TRP A 219 3.75 3.22 4.88
C TRP A 219 4.32 2.79 3.52
N CYS A 220 5.64 2.88 3.34
CA CYS A 220 6.30 2.63 2.08
C CYS A 220 6.63 1.14 1.90
N VAL A 221 5.87 0.45 1.05
CA VAL A 221 6.05 -0.97 0.75
C VAL A 221 7.42 -1.25 0.11
N THR A 222 7.85 -0.40 -0.83
CA THR A 222 9.15 -0.52 -1.48
C THR A 222 10.30 -0.35 -0.48
N CYS A 223 10.14 0.54 0.51
CA CYS A 223 11.12 0.74 1.57
C CYS A 223 11.25 -0.52 2.44
N LYS A 224 10.11 -1.15 2.80
CA LYS A 224 10.11 -2.44 3.49
C LYS A 224 10.76 -3.54 2.64
N ALA A 225 10.46 -3.60 1.35
CA ALA A 225 11.08 -4.56 0.44
C ALA A 225 12.61 -4.37 0.38
N ASN A 226 13.10 -3.15 0.23
CA ASN A 226 14.53 -2.83 0.26
C ASN A 226 15.17 -3.19 1.62
N LYS A 227 14.47 -2.89 2.73
CA LYS A 227 14.94 -3.23 4.07
C LYS A 227 15.14 -4.74 4.23
N TYR A 228 14.12 -5.55 3.94
CA TYR A 228 14.20 -7.00 4.12
C TYR A 228 15.05 -7.71 3.07
N ASN A 229 15.07 -7.23 1.83
CA ASN A 229 15.80 -7.91 0.75
C ASN A 229 17.27 -7.50 0.65
N VAL A 230 17.62 -6.28 1.09
CA VAL A 230 18.95 -5.70 0.91
C VAL A 230 19.58 -5.25 2.22
N LEU A 231 18.96 -4.29 2.94
CA LEU A 231 19.63 -3.65 4.09
C LEU A 231 19.84 -4.61 5.26
N LEU A 232 18.93 -5.56 5.49
CA LEU A 232 19.00 -6.56 6.55
C LEU A 232 19.81 -7.82 6.16
N ARG A 233 20.55 -7.79 5.04
CA ARG A 233 21.46 -8.87 4.67
C ARG A 233 22.78 -8.72 5.43
N ASP A 234 23.32 -9.83 5.92
CA ASP A 234 24.49 -9.84 6.82
C ASP A 234 25.69 -9.08 6.26
N ASP A 235 25.97 -9.20 4.96
CA ASP A 235 27.08 -8.51 4.30
C ASP A 235 26.86 -6.99 4.19
N VAL A 236 25.62 -6.55 3.99
CA VAL A 236 25.27 -5.13 3.93
C VAL A 236 25.28 -4.53 5.33
N GLN A 237 24.76 -5.27 6.32
CA GLN A 237 24.86 -4.91 7.74
C GLN A 237 26.32 -4.74 8.16
N GLN A 238 27.19 -5.69 7.79
CA GLN A 238 28.62 -5.62 8.08
C GLN A 238 29.29 -4.40 7.41
N ALA A 239 28.99 -4.15 6.13
CA ALA A 239 29.55 -3.01 5.40
C ALA A 239 29.08 -1.65 5.98
N LEU A 240 27.81 -1.53 6.37
CA LEU A 240 27.25 -0.30 6.93
C LEU A 240 27.61 -0.08 8.40
N THR A 241 28.06 -1.12 9.11
CA THR A 241 28.52 -1.04 10.50
C THR A 241 30.04 -0.80 10.60
N ASP A 242 30.75 -0.79 9.47
CA ASP A 242 32.17 -0.47 9.40
C ASP A 242 32.47 0.90 10.02
N LYS A 243 33.61 1.04 10.69
CA LYS A 243 34.03 2.29 11.35
C LYS A 243 34.22 3.46 10.38
N GLN A 244 34.46 3.17 9.10
CA GLN A 244 34.60 4.17 8.04
C GLN A 244 33.26 4.58 7.43
N VAL A 245 32.15 3.95 7.83
CA VAL A 245 30.82 4.24 7.30
C VAL A 245 29.93 4.86 8.37
N VAL A 246 29.24 5.94 8.01
CA VAL A 246 28.23 6.60 8.83
C VAL A 246 26.87 6.39 8.17
N ALA A 247 25.99 5.65 8.84
CA ALA A 247 24.63 5.40 8.37
C ALA A 247 23.66 6.44 8.95
N LEU A 248 23.08 7.26 8.08
CA LEU A 248 22.08 8.27 8.42
C LEU A 248 20.70 7.82 7.92
N ARG A 249 19.68 7.90 8.77
CA ARG A 249 18.30 7.57 8.42
C ARG A 249 17.37 8.77 8.58
N GLY A 250 16.60 9.04 7.54
CA GLY A 250 15.47 9.97 7.58
C GLY A 250 14.16 9.20 7.63
N ASP A 251 13.39 9.34 8.71
CA ASP A 251 12.06 8.75 8.80
C ASP A 251 11.01 9.76 8.33
N TRP A 252 10.36 9.45 7.21
CA TRP A 252 9.27 10.22 6.60
C TRP A 252 7.91 9.55 6.81
N SER A 253 7.77 8.79 7.90
CA SER A 253 6.47 8.29 8.36
C SER A 253 5.56 9.44 8.77
N LEU A 254 6.11 10.46 9.44
CA LEU A 254 5.40 11.68 9.82
C LEU A 254 5.85 12.87 8.95
N PRO A 255 4.96 13.85 8.69
CA PRO A 255 5.34 15.07 7.96
C PRO A 255 6.51 15.79 8.65
N SER A 256 7.62 15.95 7.94
CA SER A 256 8.83 16.61 8.44
C SER A 256 9.34 17.63 7.42
N PRO A 257 9.37 18.94 7.75
CA PRO A 257 9.88 19.98 6.84
C PRO A 257 11.33 19.75 6.44
N SER A 258 12.18 19.29 7.36
CA SER A 258 13.61 19.07 7.09
C SER A 258 13.86 17.96 6.07
N ILE A 259 13.09 16.87 6.15
CA ILE A 259 13.18 15.76 5.18
C ILE A 259 12.59 16.16 3.83
N ASN A 260 11.49 16.93 3.82
CA ASN A 260 10.92 17.46 2.58
C ASN A 260 11.93 18.33 1.82
N GLU A 261 12.57 19.29 2.50
CA GLU A 261 13.60 20.14 1.91
C GLU A 261 14.81 19.32 1.43
N PHE A 262 15.23 18.32 2.21
CA PHE A 262 16.32 17.43 1.86
C PHE A 262 16.07 16.69 0.54
N LEU A 263 14.86 16.12 0.38
CA LEU A 263 14.44 15.42 -0.82
C LEU A 263 14.30 16.38 -2.02
N GLN A 264 13.65 17.53 -1.82
CA GLN A 264 13.44 18.53 -2.88
C GLN A 264 14.77 19.06 -3.44
N LYS A 265 15.77 19.33 -2.59
CA LYS A 265 17.11 19.74 -3.02
C LYS A 265 17.78 18.73 -3.94
N ARG A 266 17.44 17.45 -3.81
CA ARG A 266 17.99 16.33 -4.60
C ARG A 266 17.05 15.92 -5.74
N GLY A 267 16.02 16.73 -6.03
CA GLY A 267 15.04 16.47 -7.08
C GLY A 267 14.11 15.28 -6.81
N SER A 268 14.08 14.76 -5.58
CA SER A 268 13.17 13.69 -5.18
C SER A 268 11.96 14.28 -4.44
N VAL A 269 10.79 13.69 -4.66
CA VAL A 269 9.53 14.07 -3.98
C VAL A 269 8.90 12.89 -3.25
N ALA A 270 9.61 11.76 -3.18
CA ALA A 270 9.09 10.53 -2.62
C ALA A 270 10.18 9.67 -1.96
N VAL A 271 9.75 8.76 -1.10
CA VAL A 271 10.53 7.65 -0.56
C VAL A 271 10.22 6.36 -1.33
N PRO A 272 11.14 5.38 -1.41
CA PRO A 272 12.48 5.38 -0.80
C PRO A 272 13.46 6.29 -1.54
N PHE A 273 14.34 6.96 -0.80
CA PHE A 273 15.46 7.70 -1.36
C PHE A 273 16.74 7.26 -0.68
N ASN A 274 17.72 6.82 -1.46
CA ASN A 274 19.01 6.34 -0.95
C ASN A 274 20.14 7.06 -1.67
N GLN A 275 21.16 7.48 -0.91
CA GLN A 275 22.32 8.18 -1.48
C GLN A 275 23.59 7.82 -0.70
N ILE A 276 24.69 7.65 -1.43
CA ILE A 276 26.01 7.35 -0.85
C ILE A 276 26.95 8.52 -1.10
N TYR A 277 27.55 9.04 -0.05
CA TYR A 277 28.61 10.05 -0.14
C TYR A 277 29.96 9.43 0.21
N GLY A 278 31.02 9.92 -0.41
CA GLY A 278 32.38 9.54 -0.05
C GLY A 278 33.36 10.72 -0.14
N PRO A 279 34.54 10.62 0.49
CA PRO A 279 35.56 11.67 0.44
C PRO A 279 36.00 12.02 -1.00
N GLN A 280 35.95 11.08 -1.94
CA GLN A 280 36.25 11.32 -3.36
C GLN A 280 35.03 11.76 -4.19
N ARG A 281 33.82 11.67 -3.62
CA ARG A 281 32.55 12.06 -4.26
C ARG A 281 31.68 12.86 -3.28
N PRO A 282 32.01 14.14 -3.06
CA PRO A 282 31.28 14.99 -2.13
C PRO A 282 29.83 15.27 -2.57
N ASP A 283 29.54 15.20 -3.87
CA ASP A 283 28.18 15.40 -4.39
C ASP A 283 27.26 14.18 -4.17
N GLY A 284 27.85 13.03 -3.85
CA GLY A 284 27.16 11.76 -3.59
C GLY A 284 26.57 11.09 -4.83
N GLU A 285 26.40 9.77 -4.75
CA GLU A 285 25.77 8.94 -5.78
C GLU A 285 24.35 8.57 -5.32
N ILE A 286 23.34 9.01 -6.08
CA ILE A 286 21.94 8.66 -5.82
C ILE A 286 21.70 7.25 -6.33
N LEU A 287 21.20 6.38 -5.45
CA LEU A 287 20.88 5.00 -5.78
C LEU A 287 19.46 4.87 -6.35
N SER A 288 19.22 3.78 -7.08
CA SER A 288 17.89 3.41 -7.55
C SER A 288 16.90 3.27 -6.37
N PRO A 289 15.63 3.70 -6.53
CA PRO A 289 14.58 3.47 -5.54
C PRO A 289 14.37 1.99 -5.21
N LEU A 290 14.64 1.09 -6.16
CA LEU A 290 14.73 -0.35 -5.92
C LEU A 290 16.20 -0.69 -5.66
N LEU A 291 16.51 -0.94 -4.39
CA LEU A 291 17.88 -1.28 -4.00
C LEU A 291 18.21 -2.71 -4.42
N THR A 292 19.45 -2.91 -4.83
CA THR A 292 20.05 -4.24 -4.98
C THR A 292 21.28 -4.32 -4.08
N ARG A 293 21.54 -5.52 -3.55
CA ARG A 293 22.70 -5.81 -2.70
C ARG A 293 24.01 -5.38 -3.35
N GLU A 294 24.15 -5.70 -4.64
CA GLU A 294 25.33 -5.38 -5.43
C GLU A 294 25.53 -3.86 -5.59
N ALA A 295 24.46 -3.11 -5.84
CA ALA A 295 24.55 -1.65 -5.99
C ALA A 295 24.98 -0.96 -4.69
N VAL A 296 24.47 -1.42 -3.54
CA VAL A 296 24.85 -0.86 -2.22
C VAL A 296 26.32 -1.17 -1.93
N LEU A 297 26.73 -2.43 -2.04
CA LEU A 297 28.12 -2.82 -1.75
C LEU A 297 29.12 -2.16 -2.71
N LYS A 298 28.80 -2.10 -4.00
CA LYS A 298 29.65 -1.44 -5.01
C LYS A 298 29.72 0.06 -4.76
N GLY A 299 28.59 0.70 -4.44
CA GLY A 299 28.55 2.12 -4.12
C GLY A 299 29.37 2.46 -2.87
N LEU A 300 29.30 1.64 -1.82
CA LEU A 300 30.12 1.82 -0.62
C LEU A 300 31.62 1.68 -0.92
N LYS A 301 32.02 0.65 -1.67
CA LYS A 301 33.44 0.45 -2.06
C LYS A 301 33.98 1.60 -2.91
N ASN A 302 33.21 2.02 -3.93
CA ASN A 302 33.56 3.15 -4.78
C ASN A 302 33.70 4.45 -3.97
N ALA A 303 32.83 4.65 -2.98
CA ALA A 303 32.87 5.82 -2.11
C ALA A 303 34.07 5.82 -1.16
N GLN A 304 34.54 4.64 -0.74
CA GLN A 304 35.76 4.47 0.07
C GLN A 304 37.06 4.68 -0.74
N GLY A 305 36.98 4.74 -2.08
CA GLY A 305 38.15 4.89 -2.95
C GLY A 305 38.93 3.58 -3.16
N ALA A 306 38.30 2.43 -2.94
CA ALA A 306 38.87 1.13 -3.27
C ALA A 306 38.46 0.76 -4.70
N GLU A 307 39.39 0.93 -5.65
CA GLU A 307 39.31 0.34 -7.00
C GLU A 307 39.40 -1.19 -6.95
#